data_AF-A0A9W4Q5B6-F1
#
_entry.id   AF-A0A9W4Q5B6-F1
#
_cell.length_a   1.000
_cell.length_b   1.000
_cell.length_c   1.000
_cell.angle_alpha   90.00
_cell.angle_beta   90.00
_cell.angle_gamma   90.00
#
_symmetry.space_group_name_H-M   'P 1'
#
loop_
_entity.id
_entity.type
_entity.pdbx_description
1 polymer ?
#
loop_
_entity_poly.entity_id
_entity_poly.type
_entity_poly.pdbx_seq_one_letter_code
_entity_poly.pdbx_strand_id
1 'polypeptide(L)' 'MEFLPERGMMAATGETMTKRPRRNHTSAFKAKVALAAVKGGKTIVELAQQFEVHANQITP' A
#
# COMPACT_ATOMS: atom_id res chain seq x y z
N MET A 1 -52.98 7.33 7.26
CA MET A 1 -52.25 8.35 8.04
C MET A 1 -51.71 7.66 9.27
N GLU A 2 -50.68 6.81 9.08
CA GLU A 2 -49.91 6.18 10.16
C GLU A 2 -48.45 6.45 9.78
N PHE A 3 -47.87 7.45 10.44
CA PHE A 3 -46.57 8.04 10.16
C PHE A 3 -45.51 7.24 10.95
N LEU A 4 -44.76 6.37 10.28
CA LEU A 4 -43.60 5.68 10.86
C LEU A 4 -42.38 6.62 10.82
N PRO A 5 -41.69 6.85 11.96
CA PRO A 5 -40.65 7.86 12.10
C PRO A 5 -39.30 7.42 11.52
N GLU A 6 -38.51 8.41 11.12
CA GLU A 6 -37.12 8.28 10.67
C GLU A 6 -36.24 7.51 11.66
N ARG A 7 -35.53 6.50 11.17
CA ARG A 7 -34.30 6.06 11.81
C ARG A 7 -33.35 5.50 10.75
N GLY A 8 -32.46 6.36 10.28
CA GLY A 8 -31.33 5.97 9.46
C GLY A 8 -30.51 4.88 10.12
N MET A 9 -30.08 3.91 9.32
CA MET A 9 -28.81 3.22 9.54
C MET A 9 -28.34 2.66 8.20
N MET A 10 -27.53 3.46 7.52
CA MET A 10 -26.48 3.03 6.59
C MET A 10 -25.79 1.77 7.12
N ALA A 11 -26.18 0.61 6.60
CA ALA A 11 -25.37 -0.60 6.73
C ALA A 11 -24.17 -0.46 5.81
N ALA A 12 -23.20 0.37 6.23
CA ALA A 12 -21.84 0.30 5.75
C ALA A 12 -21.31 -1.08 6.14
N THR A 13 -21.51 -2.06 5.25
CA THR A 13 -20.81 -3.34 5.28
C THR A 13 -19.34 -3.01 5.06
N GLY A 14 -18.65 -2.70 6.17
CA GLY A 14 -17.20 -2.70 6.27
C GLY A 14 -16.73 -4.13 6.16
N GLU A 15 -16.83 -4.70 4.96
CA GLU A 15 -16.12 -5.89 4.58
C GLU A 15 -14.65 -5.56 4.72
N THR A 16 -14.05 -6.01 5.83
CA THR A 16 -12.63 -5.86 6.08
C THR A 16 -11.90 -6.67 5.01
N MET A 17 -11.62 -6.01 3.88
CA MET A 17 -10.74 -6.54 2.85
C MET A 17 -9.50 -7.05 3.56
N THR A 18 -9.19 -8.34 3.39
CA THR A 18 -8.01 -8.99 3.93
C THR A 18 -6.78 -8.30 3.34
N LYS A 19 -6.37 -7.21 3.99
CA LYS A 19 -5.28 -6.36 3.55
C LYS A 19 -4.03 -7.19 3.64
N ARG A 20 -3.51 -7.59 2.49
CA ARG A 20 -2.30 -8.41 2.36
C ARG A 20 -1.25 -7.83 3.31
N PRO A 21 -0.73 -8.62 4.28
CA PRO A 21 0.14 -8.11 5.32
C PRO A 21 1.30 -7.37 4.67
N ARG A 22 1.49 -6.10 5.08
CA ARG A 22 2.58 -5.28 4.56
C ARG A 22 3.88 -5.99 4.90
N ARG A 23 4.69 -6.32 3.90
CA ARG A 23 6.02 -6.87 4.12
C ARG A 23 6.87 -5.78 4.77
N ASN A 24 7.33 -6.05 5.98
CA ASN A 24 8.22 -5.17 6.71
C ASN A 24 9.63 -5.38 6.18
N HIS A 25 10.13 -4.43 5.40
CA HIS A 25 11.51 -4.45 4.91
C HIS A 25 12.44 -3.76 5.91
N THR A 26 13.62 -4.35 6.16
CA THR A 26 14.63 -3.80 7.06
C THR A 26 15.20 -2.47 6.52
N SER A 27 15.70 -1.61 7.40
CA SER A 27 16.31 -0.33 7.03
C SER A 27 17.49 -0.50 6.05
N ALA A 28 18.32 -1.51 6.28
CA ALA A 28 19.43 -1.87 5.40
C ALA A 28 18.96 -2.25 3.97
N PHE A 29 17.82 -2.92 3.86
CA PHE A 29 17.24 -3.26 2.56
C PHE A 29 16.76 -2.02 1.81
N LYS A 30 16.02 -1.13 2.48
CA LYS A 30 15.56 0.13 1.89
C LYS A 30 16.73 1.01 1.43
N ALA A 31 17.80 1.09 2.22
CA ALA A 31 19.01 1.83 1.84
C ALA A 31 19.67 1.26 0.57
N LYS A 32 19.74 -0.07 0.44
CA LYS A 32 20.27 -0.73 -0.76
C LYS A 32 19.41 -0.43 -2.00
N VAL A 33 18.09 -0.45 -1.85
CA VAL A 33 17.14 -0.11 -2.94
C VAL A 33 17.28 1.36 -3.34
N ALA A 34 17.34 2.28 -2.38
CA ALA A 34 17.51 3.71 -2.63
C ALA A 34 18.85 4.01 -3.33
N LEU A 35 19.95 3.40 -2.89
CA LEU A 35 21.25 3.55 -3.56
C LEU A 35 21.23 3.02 -5.00
N ALA A 36 20.53 1.90 -5.25
CA ALA A 36 20.38 1.35 -6.59
C ALA A 36 19.52 2.26 -7.49
N ALA A 37 18.46 2.86 -6.93
CA ALA A 37 17.62 3.83 -7.64
C ALA A 37 18.41 5.11 -8.00
N VAL A 38 19.22 5.62 -7.08
CA VAL A 38 20.04 6.84 -7.29
C VAL A 38 21.17 6.59 -8.30
N LYS A 39 21.77 5.40 -8.32
CA LYS A 39 22.84 5.06 -9.27
C LYS A 39 22.35 4.89 -10.72
N GLY A 40 21.04 4.88 -10.98
CA GLY A 40 20.46 4.84 -12.33
C GLY A 40 20.64 3.52 -13.09
N GLY A 41 21.26 2.51 -12.48
CA GLY A 41 21.53 1.22 -13.14
C GLY A 41 20.32 0.27 -13.20
N LYS A 42 19.24 0.57 -12.48
CA LYS A 42 17.97 -0.18 -12.52
C LYS A 42 16.82 0.81 -12.44
N THR A 43 15.82 0.65 -13.28
CA THR A 43 14.62 1.49 -13.23
C THR A 43 13.83 1.22 -11.94
N ILE A 44 13.04 2.20 -11.50
CA ILE A 44 12.18 2.06 -10.31
C ILE A 44 11.23 0.85 -10.47
N VAL A 45 10.79 0.57 -11.70
CA VAL A 45 9.91 -0.55 -12.04
C VAL A 45 10.63 -1.89 -11.86
N GLU A 46 11.88 -2.00 -12.30
CA GLU A 46 12.67 -3.22 -12.12
C GLU A 46 13.03 -3.46 -10.65
N LEU A 47 13.34 -2.39 -9.91
CA LEU A 47 13.57 -2.48 -8.46
C LEU A 47 12.29 -2.91 -7.73
N ALA A 48 11.14 -2.38 -8.12
CA ALA A 48 9.85 -2.76 -7.56
C ALA A 48 9.55 -4.25 -7.76
N GLN A 49 9.83 -4.80 -8.96
CA GLN A 49 9.64 -6.21 -9.25
C GLN A 49 10.65 -7.10 -8.51
N GLN A 50 11.94 -6.74 -8.52
CA GLN A 50 13.01 -7.55 -7.91
C GLN A 50 12.89 -7.64 -6.38
N PHE A 51 12.40 -6.57 -5.76
CA PHE A 51 12.30 -6.45 -4.31
C PHE A 51 10.87 -6.62 -3.78
N GLU A 52 9.91 -6.87 -4.67
CA GLU A 52 8.48 -6.96 -4.38
C GLU A 52 7.97 -5.75 -3.56
N VAL A 53 8.56 -4.58 -3.82
CA VAL A 53 8.21 -3.30 -3.19
C VAL A 53 7.38 -2.48 -4.17
N HIS A 54 6.41 -1.75 -3.65
CA HIS A 54 5.63 -0.84 -4.48
C HIS A 54 6.50 0.35 -4.90
N ALA A 55 6.39 0.81 -6.15
CA ALA A 55 7.18 1.95 -6.66
C ALA A 55 7.07 3.20 -5.76
N ASN A 56 5.88 3.45 -5.21
CA ASN A 56 5.61 4.51 -4.23
C ASN A 56 6.40 4.39 -2.90
N GLN A 57 7.09 3.28 -2.66
CA GLN A 57 8.00 3.11 -1.51
C GLN A 57 9.48 3.31 -1.86
N ILE A 58 9.81 3.43 -3.15
CA ILE A 58 11.16 3.69 -3.66
C ILE A 58 11.33 5.19 -3.90
N THR A 59 10.27 5.87 -4.34
CA THR A 59 10.28 7.33 -4.51
C THR A 59 10.37 8.01 -3.13
N PRO A 60 11.32 8.95 -2.93
CA PRO A 60 11.41 9.73 -1.69
C PRO A 60 10.20 10.64 -1.47
#